data_AF-J3GGN8-F1
#
_entry.id   AF-J3GGN8-F1
#
_cell.length_a   1.000
_cell.length_b   1.000
_cell.length_c   1.000
_cell.angle_alpha   90.00
_cell.angle_beta   90.00
_cell.angle_gamma   90.00
#
_symmetry.space_group_name_H-M   'P 1'
#
loop_
_entity.id
_entity.type
_entity.pdbx_description
1 polymer ?
#
loop_
_entity_poly.entity_id
_entity_poly.type
_entity_poly.pdbx_seq_one_letter_code
_entity_poly.pdbx_strand_id
1 'polypeptide(L)'
;MSQQSEKTNLLKNGDFSEAGLHWKAIDAKKVDYRDGYCALQTPGSINREISIQGGGSFRFSAKMRTDPRAYGRVRLLIEPSWSIIELNLSNSDDWTFAYTDFSVGSDATSFKIKLEAADGSLETFGVYVDDVVLERR
;
A
#
# COMPACT_ATOMS: atom_id res chain seq x y z
N MET A 1 -18.38 28.34 9.41
CA MET A 1 -18.29 27.25 8.43
C MET A 1 -16.87 26.72 8.50
N SER A 2 -16.69 25.53 9.06
CA SER A 2 -15.37 24.94 9.32
C SER A 2 -14.73 24.56 7.98
N GLN A 3 -13.53 25.08 7.71
CA GLN A 3 -12.74 24.65 6.56
C GLN A 3 -12.37 23.18 6.76
N GLN A 4 -12.98 22.31 5.98
CA GLN A 4 -12.56 20.91 5.88
C GLN A 4 -11.25 20.94 5.10
N SER A 5 -10.13 20.86 5.81
CA SER A 5 -8.80 20.70 5.18
C SER A 5 -8.90 19.57 4.17
N GLU A 6 -8.65 19.86 2.89
CA GLU A 6 -8.59 18.84 1.84
C GLU A 6 -7.46 17.88 2.20
N LYS A 7 -7.84 16.72 2.75
CA LYS A 7 -6.93 15.60 3.00
C LYS A 7 -6.38 15.14 1.65
N THR A 8 -5.28 15.73 1.24
CA THR A 8 -4.66 15.42 -0.05
C THR A 8 -3.95 14.08 0.09
N ASN A 9 -4.44 13.07 -0.64
CA ASN A 9 -3.71 11.81 -0.78
C ASN A 9 -2.37 12.09 -1.47
N LEU A 10 -1.27 11.77 -0.78
CA LEU A 10 0.10 11.93 -1.27
C LEU A 10 0.48 10.83 -2.26
N LEU A 11 -0.24 9.70 -2.24
CA LEU A 11 -0.01 8.58 -3.13
C LEU A 11 -0.82 8.75 -4.42
N LYS A 12 -0.13 8.67 -5.56
CA LYS A 12 -0.76 8.68 -6.89
C LYS A 12 -1.14 7.26 -7.31
N ASN A 13 -2.32 7.11 -7.91
CA ASN A 13 -2.84 5.86 -8.46
C ASN A 13 -2.77 4.69 -7.44
N GLY A 14 -3.18 4.96 -6.19
CA GLY A 14 -3.29 3.94 -5.15
C GLY A 14 -4.57 3.10 -5.24
N ASP A 15 -5.52 3.56 -6.05
CA ASP A 15 -6.78 2.92 -6.46
C ASP A 15 -6.63 2.10 -7.76
N PHE A 16 -5.44 2.07 -8.35
CA PHE A 16 -5.11 1.31 -9.57
C PHE A 16 -6.06 1.53 -10.76
N SER A 17 -6.76 2.67 -10.81
CA SER A 17 -7.64 3.04 -11.93
C SER A 17 -6.86 3.25 -13.23
N GLU A 18 -5.57 3.58 -13.11
CA GLU A 18 -4.60 3.65 -14.22
C GLU A 18 -3.64 2.44 -14.21
N ALA A 19 -4.14 1.27 -13.79
CA ALA A 19 -3.36 0.05 -13.62
C ALA A 19 -2.12 0.27 -12.74
N GLY A 20 -0.93 -0.15 -13.19
CA GLY A 20 0.33 0.02 -12.47
C GLY A 20 1.00 1.37 -12.63
N LEU A 21 0.36 2.38 -13.23
CA LEU A 21 1.00 3.69 -13.42
C LEU A 21 1.54 4.21 -12.07
N HIS A 22 2.77 4.71 -12.08
CA HIS A 22 3.53 5.15 -10.89
C HIS A 22 4.06 4.04 -9.97
N TRP A 23 3.57 2.81 -10.08
CA TRP A 23 4.10 1.68 -9.31
C TRP A 23 5.18 0.93 -10.08
N LYS A 24 6.15 0.39 -9.35
CA LYS A 24 7.19 -0.46 -9.92
C LYS A 24 7.01 -1.90 -9.44
N ALA A 25 6.64 -2.78 -10.36
CA ALA A 25 6.68 -4.23 -10.13
C ALA A 25 8.13 -4.71 -10.01
N ILE A 26 8.38 -5.59 -9.04
CA ILE A 26 9.66 -6.29 -8.91
C ILE A 26 9.76 -7.43 -9.93
N ASP A 27 8.67 -8.19 -10.10
CA ASP A 27 8.48 -9.18 -11.15
C ASP A 27 7.13 -8.96 -11.81
N ALA A 28 7.13 -8.44 -13.04
CA ALA A 28 5.92 -8.10 -13.78
C ALA A 28 5.05 -9.33 -14.09
N LYS A 29 5.59 -10.56 -14.07
CA LYS A 29 4.78 -11.77 -14.29
C LYS A 29 3.91 -12.14 -13.10
N LYS A 30 4.21 -11.58 -11.92
CA LYS A 30 3.53 -11.86 -10.64
C LYS A 30 2.63 -10.74 -10.17
N VAL A 31 2.39 -9.77 -11.05
CA VAL A 31 1.59 -8.58 -10.79
C VAL A 31 0.59 -8.46 -11.92
N ASP A 32 -0.66 -8.29 -11.56
CA ASP A 32 -1.70 -7.98 -12.53
C ASP A 32 -2.58 -6.86 -12.01
N TYR A 33 -3.15 -6.08 -12.91
CA TYR A 33 -4.02 -4.96 -12.60
C TYR A 33 -5.35 -5.19 -13.32
N ARG A 34 -6.41 -5.36 -12.55
CA ARG A 34 -7.73 -5.68 -13.10
C ARG A 34 -8.81 -5.04 -12.23
N ASP A 35 -9.87 -4.57 -12.87
CA ASP A 35 -11.06 -4.01 -12.22
C ASP A 35 -10.78 -2.97 -11.11
N GLY A 36 -9.72 -2.15 -11.27
CA GLY A 36 -9.35 -1.14 -10.28
C GLY A 36 -8.66 -1.69 -9.03
N TYR A 37 -7.95 -2.83 -9.12
CA TYR A 37 -7.10 -3.31 -8.03
C TYR A 37 -5.81 -3.95 -8.55
N CYS A 38 -4.81 -4.06 -7.67
CA CYS A 38 -3.59 -4.81 -7.90
C CYS A 38 -3.73 -6.24 -7.35
N ALA A 39 -3.53 -7.25 -8.20
CA ALA A 39 -3.43 -8.65 -7.83
C ALA A 39 -1.97 -9.09 -7.81
N LEU A 40 -1.58 -9.84 -6.76
CA LEU A 40 -0.22 -10.33 -6.53
C LEU A 40 -0.22 -11.85 -6.37
N GLN A 41 0.74 -12.49 -7.04
CA GLN A 41 1.03 -13.92 -6.96
C GLN A 41 2.32 -14.14 -6.18
N THR A 42 2.38 -15.10 -5.27
CA THR A 42 3.57 -15.30 -4.43
C THR A 42 4.80 -15.76 -5.23
N PRO A 43 6.02 -15.31 -4.89
CA PRO A 43 6.37 -14.06 -4.21
C PRO A 43 6.32 -12.83 -5.13
N GLY A 44 5.23 -12.07 -5.10
CA GLY A 44 4.97 -10.94 -5.98
C GLY A 44 4.96 -9.65 -5.19
N SER A 45 5.49 -8.56 -5.76
CA SER A 45 5.44 -7.26 -5.09
C SER A 45 5.57 -6.08 -6.04
N ILE A 46 5.00 -4.96 -5.60
CA ILE A 46 5.16 -3.65 -6.22
C ILE A 46 5.62 -2.64 -5.17
N ASN A 47 6.35 -1.61 -5.60
CA ASN A 47 6.79 -0.53 -4.73
C ASN A 47 6.50 0.85 -5.31
N ARG A 48 6.41 1.82 -4.40
CA ARG A 48 6.32 3.24 -4.70
C ARG A 48 7.14 4.01 -3.69
N GLU A 49 7.86 5.01 -4.17
CA GLU A 49 8.55 5.97 -3.32
C GLU A 49 7.85 7.33 -3.42
N ILE A 50 7.70 7.99 -2.27
CA ILE A 50 7.09 9.32 -2.15
C ILE A 50 8.05 10.19 -1.36
N SER A 51 8.53 11.26 -1.98
CA SER A 51 9.29 12.30 -1.27
C SER A 51 8.33 13.19 -0.46
N ILE A 52 8.72 13.53 0.75
CA ILE A 52 7.98 14.44 1.63
C ILE A 52 8.86 15.61 2.07
N GLN A 53 8.21 16.72 2.43
CA GLN A 53 8.88 17.89 2.99
C GLN A 53 8.42 18.08 4.44
N GLY A 54 9.28 17.65 5.36
CA GLY A 54 9.08 17.76 6.79
C GLY A 54 8.11 16.74 7.37
N GLY A 55 8.16 16.63 8.70
CA GLY A 55 7.40 15.67 9.46
C GLY A 55 5.95 16.08 9.72
N GLY A 56 5.29 15.35 10.61
CA GLY A 56 3.90 15.58 10.97
C GLY A 56 3.13 14.28 11.16
N SER A 57 1.81 14.40 11.24
CA SER A 57 0.91 13.27 11.41
C SER A 57 0.33 12.83 10.07
N PHE A 58 0.19 11.52 9.91
CA PHE A 58 -0.23 10.88 8.67
C PHE A 58 -1.21 9.75 8.97
N ARG A 59 -2.07 9.43 8.01
CA ARG A 59 -2.81 8.16 7.96
C ARG A 59 -2.34 7.35 6.77
N PHE A 60 -2.04 6.08 7.00
CA PHE A 60 -1.82 5.10 5.95
C PHE A 60 -2.96 4.07 5.97
N SER A 61 -3.55 3.80 4.81
CA SER A 61 -4.64 2.84 4.68
C SER A 61 -4.60 2.08 3.37
N ALA A 62 -5.26 0.92 3.35
CA ALA A 62 -5.48 0.12 2.15
C ALA A 62 -6.74 -0.73 2.31
N LYS A 63 -7.41 -1.01 1.18
CA LYS A 63 -8.33 -2.14 1.06
C LYS A 63 -7.56 -3.36 0.61
N MET A 64 -7.79 -4.49 1.26
CA MET A 64 -7.07 -5.72 0.98
C MET A 64 -8.03 -6.90 1.00
N ARG A 65 -7.77 -7.89 0.16
CA ARG A 65 -8.44 -9.19 0.15
C ARG A 65 -7.38 -10.26 -0.10
N THR A 66 -7.57 -11.45 0.44
CA THR A 66 -6.66 -12.58 0.20
C THR A 66 -7.46 -13.85 -0.05
N ASP A 67 -7.04 -14.67 -0.99
CA ASP A 67 -7.59 -16.02 -1.11
C ASP A 67 -7.22 -16.88 0.12
N PRO A 68 -7.93 -18.00 0.36
CA PRO A 68 -7.58 -18.91 1.45
C PRO A 68 -6.11 -19.33 1.39
N ARG A 69 -5.43 -19.30 2.54
CA ARG A 69 -4.00 -19.64 2.69
C ARG A 69 -3.03 -18.66 2.00
N ALA A 70 -3.51 -17.54 1.46
CA ALA A 70 -2.64 -16.45 1.05
C ALA A 70 -2.40 -15.47 2.20
N TYR A 71 -1.23 -14.84 2.18
CA TYR A 71 -0.86 -13.80 3.13
C TYR A 71 -0.34 -12.57 2.40
N GLY A 72 -1.03 -11.45 2.58
CA GLY A 72 -0.69 -10.17 2.00
C GLY A 72 -0.20 -9.19 3.06
N ARG A 73 0.70 -8.29 2.67
CA ARG A 73 1.09 -7.16 3.52
C ARG A 73 1.36 -5.91 2.70
N VAL A 74 1.00 -4.79 3.30
CA VAL A 74 1.19 -3.45 2.77
C VAL A 74 2.03 -2.69 3.77
N ARG A 75 3.24 -2.32 3.35
CA ARG A 75 4.27 -1.74 4.22
C ARG A 75 4.60 -0.34 3.80
N LEU A 76 4.89 0.51 4.77
CA LEU A 76 5.43 1.84 4.59
C LEU A 76 6.71 1.95 5.42
N LEU A 77 7.83 2.12 4.74
CA LEU A 77 9.15 2.36 5.32
C LEU A 77 9.42 3.87 5.33
N ILE A 78 9.86 4.40 6.46
CA ILE A 78 10.10 5.82 6.69
C ILE A 78 11.60 6.08 6.62
N GLU A 79 12.06 6.94 5.71
CA GLU A 79 13.47 7.35 5.65
C GLU A 79 13.68 8.70 6.35
N PRO A 80 14.79 8.89 7.09
CA PRO A 80 15.94 7.99 7.25
C PRO A 80 15.87 7.08 8.49
N SER A 81 14.79 7.13 9.29
CA SER A 81 14.70 6.36 10.53
C SER A 81 14.61 4.84 10.31
N TRP A 82 14.27 4.41 9.09
CA TRP A 82 13.99 3.04 8.71
C TRP A 82 12.87 2.37 9.51
N SER A 83 11.99 3.19 10.12
CA SER A 83 10.81 2.69 10.82
C SER A 83 9.80 2.13 9.84
N ILE A 84 9.13 1.03 10.21
CA ILE A 84 8.18 0.34 9.34
C ILE A 84 6.79 0.41 9.97
N ILE A 85 5.82 0.80 9.14
CA ILE A 85 4.40 0.68 9.40
C ILE A 85 3.86 -0.46 8.51
N GLU A 86 3.12 -1.40 9.10
CA GLU A 86 2.57 -2.55 8.38
C GLU A 86 1.05 -2.64 8.54
N LEU A 87 0.36 -2.91 7.43
CA LEU A 87 -1.01 -3.39 7.38
C LEU A 87 -0.95 -4.82 6.84
N ASN A 88 -1.39 -5.79 7.64
CA ASN A 88 -1.29 -7.21 7.32
C ASN A 88 -2.68 -7.79 7.12
N LEU A 89 -2.83 -8.75 6.19
CA LEU A 89 -4.07 -9.49 5.99
C LEU A 89 -3.80 -10.95 5.65
N SER A 90 -4.50 -11.84 6.31
CA SER A 90 -4.52 -13.28 6.04
C SER A 90 -5.96 -13.79 6.01
N ASN A 91 -6.23 -14.79 5.18
CA ASN A 91 -7.49 -15.54 5.15
C ASN A 91 -8.77 -14.66 5.14
N SER A 92 -8.75 -13.56 4.40
CA SER A 92 -9.90 -12.67 4.24
C SER A 92 -10.50 -12.83 2.84
N ASP A 93 -11.54 -13.66 2.75
CA ASP A 93 -12.25 -13.93 1.50
C ASP A 93 -13.02 -12.71 0.97
N ASP A 94 -13.20 -11.67 1.81
CA ASP A 94 -13.81 -10.38 1.45
C ASP A 94 -12.82 -9.21 1.57
N TRP A 95 -13.17 -8.08 0.95
CA TRP A 95 -12.42 -6.83 1.02
C TRP A 95 -12.48 -6.22 2.42
N THR A 96 -11.33 -6.15 3.08
CA THR A 96 -11.17 -5.53 4.39
C THR A 96 -10.42 -4.22 4.26
N PHE A 97 -10.94 -3.16 4.89
CA PHE A 97 -10.26 -1.89 5.02
C PHE A 97 -9.39 -1.87 6.29
N ALA A 98 -8.10 -1.59 6.13
CA ALA A 98 -7.17 -1.41 7.25
C ALA A 98 -6.54 -0.03 7.19
N TYR A 99 -6.31 0.57 8.36
CA TYR A 99 -5.61 1.85 8.46
C TYR A 99 -4.83 1.96 9.76
N THR A 100 -3.87 2.87 9.77
CA THR A 100 -3.14 3.28 10.96
C THR A 100 -2.75 4.74 10.87
N ASP A 101 -2.81 5.43 12.00
CA ASP A 101 -2.31 6.80 12.13
C ASP A 101 -0.92 6.74 12.74
N PHE A 102 0.00 7.56 12.22
CA PHE A 102 1.38 7.63 12.69
C PHE A 102 1.92 9.05 12.60
N SER A 103 3.03 9.31 13.28
CA SER A 103 3.73 10.59 13.20
C SER A 103 5.19 10.38 12.91
N VAL A 104 5.79 11.29 12.16
CA VAL A 104 7.21 11.25 11.80
C VAL A 104 7.88 12.57 12.14
N GLY A 105 9.17 12.49 12.48
CA GLY A 105 10.00 13.64 12.80
C GLY A 105 10.23 14.55 11.59
N SER A 106 10.68 15.77 11.85
CA SER A 106 11.00 16.76 10.80
C SER A 106 12.12 16.34 9.86
N ASP A 107 12.90 15.34 10.26
CA ASP A 107 13.99 14.71 9.52
C ASP A 107 13.50 13.70 8.47
N ALA A 108 12.22 13.32 8.47
CA ALA A 108 11.68 12.39 7.49
C ALA A 108 11.69 13.00 6.07
N THR A 109 12.24 12.27 5.11
CA THR A 109 12.45 12.75 3.72
C THR A 109 11.66 11.96 2.69
N SER A 110 11.38 10.69 2.97
CA SER A 110 10.66 9.83 2.03
C SER A 110 9.85 8.74 2.74
N PHE A 111 8.85 8.25 2.02
CA PHE A 111 8.15 7.01 2.32
C PHE A 111 8.31 6.03 1.18
N LYS A 112 8.71 4.79 1.51
CA LYS A 112 8.75 3.67 0.58
C LYS A 112 7.63 2.70 0.90
N ILE A 113 6.62 2.67 0.03
CA ILE A 113 5.49 1.78 0.13
C ILE A 113 5.77 0.51 -0.66
N LYS A 114 5.48 -0.65 -0.06
CA LYS A 114 5.57 -1.95 -0.72
C LYS A 114 4.29 -2.74 -0.48
N LEU A 115 3.66 -3.21 -1.55
CA LEU A 115 2.60 -4.22 -1.49
C LEU A 115 3.22 -5.56 -1.85
N GLU A 116 2.93 -6.61 -1.11
CA GLU A 116 3.51 -7.92 -1.38
C GLU A 116 2.60 -9.09 -1.01
N ALA A 117 2.61 -10.11 -1.88
CA ALA A 117 2.15 -11.45 -1.58
C ALA A 117 3.27 -12.20 -0.87
N ALA A 118 3.16 -12.29 0.45
CA ALA A 118 4.17 -12.85 1.34
C ALA A 118 4.04 -14.38 1.48
N ASP A 119 2.84 -14.92 1.32
CA ASP A 119 2.59 -16.37 1.24
C ASP A 119 1.36 -16.66 0.36
N GLY A 120 1.23 -17.91 -0.10
CA GLY A 120 0.13 -18.38 -0.94
C GLY A 120 0.60 -19.20 -2.14
N SER A 121 -0.29 -19.35 -3.12
CA SER A 121 -0.01 -20.09 -4.35
C SER A 121 1.14 -19.48 -5.15
N LEU A 122 2.01 -20.34 -5.68
CA LEU A 122 3.06 -19.95 -6.63
C LEU A 122 2.55 -19.91 -8.07
N GLU A 123 1.33 -20.38 -8.35
CA GLU A 123 0.77 -20.55 -9.69
C GLU A 123 -0.41 -19.60 -9.97
N THR A 124 -1.01 -19.04 -8.91
CA THR A 124 -2.18 -18.18 -9.01
C THR A 124 -2.00 -16.92 -8.16
N PHE A 125 -2.62 -15.83 -8.61
CA PHE A 125 -2.82 -14.66 -7.76
C PHE A 125 -3.62 -15.03 -6.52
N GLY A 126 -3.31 -14.38 -5.39
CA GLY A 126 -3.98 -14.68 -4.13
C GLY A 126 -3.99 -13.52 -3.13
N VAL A 127 -3.34 -12.40 -3.45
CA VAL A 127 -3.39 -11.18 -2.66
C VAL A 127 -3.87 -10.05 -3.55
N TYR A 128 -4.88 -9.32 -3.09
CA TYR A 128 -5.53 -8.26 -3.84
C TYR A 128 -5.50 -6.99 -2.98
N VAL A 129 -5.09 -5.88 -3.57
CA VAL A 129 -4.96 -4.60 -2.87
C VAL A 129 -5.55 -3.49 -3.72
N ASP A 130 -6.31 -2.62 -3.08
CA ASP A 130 -6.96 -1.44 -3.65
C ASP A 130 -6.95 -0.29 -2.63
N ASP A 131 -7.25 0.92 -3.09
CA ASP A 131 -7.50 2.12 -2.29
C ASP A 131 -6.38 2.37 -1.28
N VAL A 132 -5.14 2.24 -1.75
CA VAL A 132 -3.96 2.57 -0.97
C VAL A 132 -3.87 4.09 -0.87
N VAL A 133 -3.90 4.58 0.36
CA VAL A 133 -4.00 6.00 0.64
C VAL A 133 -2.97 6.38 1.68
N LEU A 134 -2.28 7.49 1.43
CA LEU A 134 -1.41 8.15 2.38
C LEU A 134 -1.81 9.60 2.52
N GLU A 135 -2.46 9.95 3.62
CA GLU A 135 -2.95 11.30 3.88
C GLU A 135 -2.09 12.00 4.93
N ARG A 136 -1.77 13.27 4.71
CA ARG A 136 -1.33 14.15 5.79
C ARG A 136 -2.54 14.57 6.64
N ARG A 137 -2.38 14.59 7.96
CA ARG A 137 -3.42 14.92 8.94
C ARG A 137 -3.27 16.35 9.45
#